data_AF-A0A1G0CGR0-F1
#
_entry.id   AF-A0A1G0CGR0-F1
#
_cell.length_a   1.000
_cell.length_b   1.000
_cell.length_c   1.000
_cell.angle_alpha   90.00
_cell.angle_beta   90.00
_cell.angle_gamma   90.00
#
_symmetry.space_group_name_H-M   'P 1'
#
loop_
_entity.id
_entity.type
_entity.pdbx_description
1 polymer ?
#
loop_
_entity_poly.entity_id
_entity_poly.type
_entity_poly.pdbx_seq_one_letter_code
_entity_poly.pdbx_strand_id
1 'polypeptide(L)'
;MDKFKRIFFFQLKFLPILGVILYILGAIVYEYEVSKSATNQDGFKTLSKKEFFAKAIKNGVTDFQKVDNYVDMEISENEQYKWRVKYDDEEYELRDSILNQSNSFSIGEESTMREESYYLLAIPAIFLNIALILLFNLVAVLWFFSLYDLMKSEFTENHNKWMWLICLLLVPLVAPSFYWIINGKQKRNGVN
;
A
#
# COMPACT_ATOMS: atom_id res chain seq x y z
N MET A 1 -10.84 9.87 -36.66
CA MET A 1 -10.87 10.45 -35.29
C MET A 1 -11.76 9.66 -34.33
N ASP A 2 -12.90 9.12 -34.78
CA ASP A 2 -13.87 8.43 -33.89
C ASP A 2 -13.39 7.11 -33.27
N LYS A 3 -12.68 6.26 -34.02
CA LYS A 3 -12.10 5.01 -33.46
C LYS A 3 -11.16 5.30 -32.29
N PHE A 4 -10.41 6.39 -32.37
CA PHE A 4 -9.48 6.78 -31.31
C PHE A 4 -10.20 7.36 -30.09
N LYS A 5 -11.14 8.30 -30.30
CA LYS A 5 -11.99 8.79 -29.19
C LYS A 5 -12.62 7.61 -28.45
N ARG A 6 -13.09 6.60 -29.19
CA ARG A 6 -13.62 5.37 -28.61
C ARG A 6 -12.61 4.61 -27.75
N ILE A 7 -11.37 4.44 -28.21
CA ILE A 7 -10.29 3.77 -27.44
C ILE A 7 -9.91 4.59 -26.21
N PHE A 8 -9.73 5.91 -26.35
CA PHE A 8 -9.41 6.80 -25.24
C PHE A 8 -10.49 6.81 -24.16
N PHE A 9 -11.76 6.99 -24.55
CA PHE A 9 -12.89 6.93 -23.62
C PHE A 9 -13.07 5.52 -23.04
N PHE A 10 -12.72 4.47 -23.78
CA PHE A 10 -12.72 3.11 -23.26
C PHE A 10 -11.67 2.94 -22.16
N GLN A 11 -10.43 3.38 -22.38
CA GLN A 11 -9.37 3.37 -21.35
C GLN A 11 -9.78 4.20 -20.13
N LEU A 12 -10.29 5.41 -20.34
CA LEU A 12 -10.73 6.30 -19.25
C LEU A 12 -11.84 5.69 -18.38
N LYS A 13 -12.72 4.87 -18.98
CA LYS A 13 -13.78 4.15 -18.26
C LYS A 13 -13.30 2.87 -17.57
N PHE A 14 -12.36 2.16 -18.19
CA PHE A 14 -11.88 0.87 -17.68
C PHE A 14 -10.90 1.02 -16.52
N LEU A 15 -10.06 2.06 -16.55
CA LEU A 15 -9.05 2.34 -15.54
C LEU A 15 -9.59 2.49 -14.11
N PRO A 16 -10.66 3.27 -13.83
CA PRO A 16 -11.22 3.33 -12.48
C PRO A 16 -11.81 1.99 -12.03
N ILE A 17 -12.41 1.21 -12.95
CA ILE A 17 -12.93 -0.13 -12.64
C ILE A 17 -11.78 -1.06 -12.23
N LEU A 18 -10.68 -1.06 -12.97
CA LEU A 18 -9.49 -1.84 -12.64
C LEU A 18 -8.91 -1.43 -11.29
N GLY A 19 -8.86 -0.12 -11.00
CA GLY A 19 -8.42 0.40 -9.70
C GLY A 19 -9.28 -0.11 -8.53
N VAL A 20 -10.60 -0.14 -8.70
CA VAL A 20 -11.53 -0.70 -7.69
C VAL A 20 -11.31 -2.21 -7.51
N ILE A 21 -11.12 -2.98 -8.59
CA ILE A 21 -10.85 -4.42 -8.51
C ILE A 21 -9.55 -4.68 -7.74
N LEU A 22 -8.48 -3.96 -8.05
CA LEU A 22 -7.20 -4.10 -7.36
C LEU A 22 -7.32 -3.72 -5.88
N TYR A 23 -8.10 -2.70 -5.55
CA TYR A 23 -8.38 -2.33 -4.17
C TYR A 23 -9.09 -3.46 -3.41
N ILE A 24 -10.14 -4.04 -3.98
CA ILE A 24 -10.89 -5.14 -3.35
C ILE A 24 -9.97 -6.35 -3.15
N LEU A 25 -9.16 -6.71 -4.14
CA LEU A 25 -8.19 -7.80 -4.01
C LEU A 25 -7.16 -7.52 -2.91
N GLY A 26 -6.65 -6.29 -2.83
CA GLY A 26 -5.74 -5.87 -1.75
C GLY A 26 -6.39 -5.99 -0.37
N ALA A 27 -7.65 -5.57 -0.23
CA ALA A 27 -8.41 -5.70 1.01
C ALA A 27 -8.65 -7.17 1.40
N ILE A 28 -8.99 -8.04 0.44
CA ILE A 28 -9.18 -9.48 0.69
C ILE A 28 -7.87 -10.14 1.14
N VAL A 29 -6.74 -9.84 0.49
CA VAL A 29 -5.44 -10.38 0.88
C VAL A 29 -5.05 -9.89 2.28
N TYR A 30 -5.31 -8.61 2.58
CA TYR A 30 -5.06 -8.04 3.91
C TYR A 30 -5.88 -8.75 4.99
N GLU A 31 -7.20 -8.87 4.81
CA GLU A 31 -8.08 -9.59 5.75
C GLU A 31 -7.64 -11.05 5.93
N TYR A 32 -7.20 -11.70 4.85
CA TYR A 32 -6.68 -13.07 4.90
C TYR A 32 -5.39 -13.18 5.72
N GLU A 33 -4.41 -12.29 5.54
CA GLU A 33 -3.17 -12.31 6.32
C GLU A 33 -3.39 -11.93 7.80
N VAL A 34 -4.29 -10.98 8.08
CA VAL A 34 -4.69 -10.63 9.45
C VAL A 34 -5.39 -11.83 10.12
N SER A 35 -6.34 -12.47 9.42
CA SER A 35 -7.02 -13.66 9.92
C SER A 35 -6.05 -14.81 10.12
N LYS A 36 -5.14 -15.08 9.18
CA LYS A 36 -4.13 -16.13 9.28
C LYS A 36 -3.15 -15.88 10.42
N SER A 37 -2.74 -14.63 10.67
CA SER A 37 -1.89 -14.26 11.80
C SER A 37 -2.61 -14.49 13.13
N ALA A 38 -3.91 -14.18 13.20
CA ALA A 38 -4.74 -14.51 14.36
C ALA A 38 -4.90 -16.04 14.56
N THR A 39 -4.98 -16.80 13.45
CA THR A 39 -5.18 -18.26 13.47
C THR A 39 -3.88 -19.02 13.76
N ASN A 40 -2.72 -18.51 13.36
CA ASN A 40 -1.42 -19.14 13.67
C ASN A 40 -1.07 -19.11 15.17
N GLN A 41 -1.80 -18.34 15.98
CA GLN A 41 -1.75 -18.46 17.44
C GLN A 41 -2.60 -19.62 18.02
N ASP A 42 -3.23 -20.46 17.19
CA ASP A 42 -4.08 -21.58 17.63
C ASP A 42 -3.30 -22.72 18.31
N GLY A 43 -1.96 -22.68 18.29
CA GLY A 43 -1.12 -23.59 19.07
C GLY A 43 -1.09 -23.27 20.58
N PHE A 44 -1.41 -22.03 20.96
CA PHE A 44 -1.26 -21.57 22.34
C PHE A 44 -2.48 -21.94 23.19
N LYS A 45 -2.25 -22.75 24.22
CA LYS A 45 -3.28 -23.02 25.24
C LYS A 45 -3.45 -21.77 26.11
N THR A 46 -4.66 -21.24 26.16
CA THR A 46 -4.97 -20.09 27.02
C THR A 46 -5.10 -20.54 28.47
N LEU A 47 -4.36 -19.91 29.38
CA LEU A 47 -4.40 -20.19 30.81
C LEU A 47 -4.97 -19.01 31.59
N SER A 48 -5.56 -19.27 32.76
CA SER A 48 -5.80 -18.21 33.72
C SER A 48 -4.49 -17.66 34.26
N LYS A 49 -4.48 -16.41 34.75
CA LYS A 49 -3.30 -15.75 35.36
C LYS A 49 -2.58 -16.66 36.35
N LYS A 50 -3.32 -17.27 37.29
CA LYS A 50 -2.78 -18.15 38.33
C LYS A 50 -2.12 -19.40 37.75
N GLU A 51 -2.75 -20.03 36.76
CA GLU A 51 -2.21 -21.23 36.12
C GLU A 51 -0.97 -20.90 35.29
N PHE A 52 -0.98 -19.77 34.59
CA PHE A 52 0.15 -19.29 33.81
C PHE A 52 1.38 -19.06 34.71
N PHE A 53 1.22 -18.31 35.79
CA PHE A 53 2.32 -18.00 36.73
C PHE A 53 2.88 -19.27 37.37
N ALA A 54 2.00 -20.16 37.85
CA ALA A 54 2.42 -21.42 38.45
C ALA A 54 3.22 -22.28 37.46
N LYS A 55 2.84 -22.26 36.18
CA LYS A 55 3.48 -23.06 35.14
C LYS A 55 4.79 -22.44 34.65
N ALA A 56 4.87 -21.12 34.55
CA ALA A 56 6.11 -20.39 34.28
C ALA A 56 7.17 -20.68 35.37
N ILE A 57 6.78 -20.51 36.64
CA ILE A 57 7.61 -20.79 37.82
C ILE A 57 8.09 -22.24 37.85
N LYS A 58 7.16 -23.19 37.69
CA LYS A 58 7.46 -24.63 37.77
C LYS A 58 8.51 -25.06 36.74
N ASN A 59 8.48 -24.45 35.55
CA ASN A 59 9.38 -24.81 34.45
C ASN A 59 10.59 -23.87 34.33
N GLY A 60 10.74 -22.90 35.25
CA GLY A 60 11.85 -21.95 35.22
C GLY A 60 11.89 -21.10 33.94
N VAL A 61 10.73 -20.77 33.38
CA VAL A 61 10.66 -19.93 32.17
C VAL A 61 11.02 -18.49 32.56
N THR A 62 12.04 -17.95 31.91
CA THR A 62 12.51 -16.58 32.15
C THR A 62 12.38 -15.68 30.94
N ASP A 63 12.01 -16.22 29.79
CA ASP A 63 11.85 -15.48 28.54
C ASP A 63 10.38 -15.50 28.12
N PHE A 64 9.83 -14.30 27.90
CA PHE A 64 8.43 -14.09 27.59
C PHE A 64 8.32 -13.20 26.37
N GLN A 65 7.33 -13.47 25.52
CA GLN A 65 7.01 -12.60 24.40
C GLN A 65 5.68 -11.90 24.66
N LYS A 66 5.65 -10.58 24.48
CA LYS A 66 4.41 -9.81 24.52
C LYS A 66 3.88 -9.61 23.11
N VAL A 67 2.67 -10.09 22.86
CA VAL A 67 1.95 -9.93 21.59
C VAL A 67 0.57 -9.37 21.88
N ASP A 68 0.36 -8.11 21.49
CA ASP A 68 -0.85 -7.32 21.81
C ASP A 68 -1.15 -7.30 23.32
N ASN A 69 -2.29 -7.86 23.72
CA ASN A 69 -2.75 -7.96 25.11
C ASN A 69 -2.45 -9.35 25.71
N TYR A 70 -1.50 -10.10 25.13
CA TYR A 70 -1.11 -11.42 25.63
C TYR A 70 0.37 -11.44 25.98
N VAL A 71 0.67 -12.19 27.03
CA VAL A 71 2.02 -12.66 27.33
C VAL A 71 2.07 -14.14 27.03
N ASP A 72 2.99 -14.49 26.14
CA ASP A 72 3.20 -15.82 25.63
C ASP A 72 4.45 -16.41 26.27
N MET A 73 4.39 -17.71 26.58
CA MET A 73 5.53 -18.48 27.05
C MET A 73 5.60 -19.82 26.31
N GLU A 74 6.83 -20.21 25.96
CA GLU A 74 7.14 -21.49 25.35
C GLU A 74 7.93 -22.34 26.34
N ILE A 75 7.39 -23.51 26.70
CA ILE A 75 8.08 -24.48 27.57
C ILE A 75 8.81 -25.52 26.72
N SER A 76 8.24 -25.89 25.56
CA SER A 76 8.84 -26.76 24.55
C SER A 76 8.12 -26.55 23.21
N GLU A 77 8.64 -27.12 22.12
CA GLU A 77 8.08 -27.00 20.75
C GLU A 77 6.57 -27.32 20.65
N ASN A 78 6.02 -28.13 21.56
CA ASN A 78 4.61 -28.52 21.58
C ASN A 78 3.83 -28.00 22.81
N GLU A 79 4.49 -27.24 23.69
CA GLU A 79 3.90 -26.72 24.92
C GLU A 79 4.03 -25.20 25.00
N GLN A 80 3.09 -24.55 24.33
CA GLN A 80 2.99 -23.11 24.25
C GLN A 80 1.74 -22.63 24.99
N TYR A 81 1.88 -21.59 25.81
CA TYR A 81 0.80 -21.06 26.64
C TYR A 81 0.73 -19.55 26.51
N LYS A 82 -0.48 -19.02 26.54
CA LYS A 82 -0.73 -17.58 26.54
C LYS A 82 -1.63 -17.16 27.68
N TRP A 83 -1.38 -15.97 28.20
CA TRP A 83 -2.21 -15.33 29.21
C TRP A 83 -2.56 -13.91 28.76
N ARG A 84 -3.86 -13.59 28.78
CA ARG A 84 -4.35 -12.25 28.44
C ARG A 84 -4.09 -11.29 29.60
N VAL A 85 -3.26 -10.30 29.37
CA VAL A 85 -3.00 -9.15 30.26
C VAL A 85 -4.15 -8.16 30.10
N LYS A 86 -4.84 -7.83 31.20
CA LYS A 86 -5.93 -6.84 31.17
C LYS A 86 -5.43 -5.42 31.46
N TYR A 87 -4.36 -5.31 32.24
CA TYR A 87 -3.80 -4.06 32.73
C TYR A 87 -2.29 -4.18 32.78
N ASP A 88 -1.57 -3.08 32.49
CA ASP A 88 -0.11 -3.05 32.50
C ASP A 88 0.47 -3.48 33.86
N ASP A 89 -0.23 -3.20 34.97
CA ASP A 89 0.15 -3.61 36.32
C ASP A 89 0.30 -5.13 36.48
N GLU A 90 -0.47 -5.93 35.74
CA GLU A 90 -0.38 -7.39 35.84
C GLU A 90 0.92 -7.93 35.23
N GLU A 91 1.51 -7.22 34.26
CA GLU A 91 2.81 -7.56 33.67
C GLU A 91 3.93 -7.37 34.71
N TYR A 92 3.89 -6.28 35.47
CA TYR A 92 4.83 -6.03 36.56
C TYR A 92 4.72 -7.10 37.65
N GLU A 93 3.52 -7.54 38.00
CA GLU A 93 3.32 -8.64 38.95
C GLU A 93 3.96 -9.96 38.48
N LEU A 94 3.86 -10.27 37.18
CA LEU A 94 4.52 -11.45 36.59
C LEU A 94 6.04 -11.33 36.71
N ARG A 95 6.58 -10.18 36.28
CA ARG A 95 8.02 -9.88 36.32
C ARG A 95 8.58 -10.03 37.73
N ASP A 96 7.93 -9.42 38.72
CA ASP A 96 8.37 -9.45 40.11
C ASP A 96 8.30 -10.87 40.68
N SER A 97 7.24 -11.62 40.36
CA SER A 97 7.07 -13.01 40.79
C SER A 97 8.19 -13.91 40.29
N ILE A 98 8.65 -13.70 39.05
CA ILE A 98 9.69 -14.51 38.43
C ILE A 98 11.08 -14.07 38.87
N LEU A 99 11.38 -12.76 38.90
CA LEU A 99 12.68 -12.25 39.37
C LEU A 99 13.02 -12.70 40.79
N ASN A 100 12.02 -12.77 41.67
CA ASN A 100 12.19 -13.28 43.03
C ASN A 100 12.60 -14.76 43.12
N GLN A 101 12.44 -15.53 42.03
CA GLN A 101 12.72 -16.97 42.00
C GLN A 101 13.87 -17.38 41.09
N SER A 102 13.99 -16.79 39.91
CA SER A 102 14.96 -17.20 38.88
C SER A 102 16.20 -16.30 38.78
N ASN A 103 16.25 -15.17 39.51
CA ASN A 103 17.28 -14.11 39.39
C ASN A 103 17.42 -13.49 37.99
N SER A 104 16.63 -13.90 37.01
CA SER A 104 16.64 -13.39 35.64
C SER A 104 15.22 -13.36 35.06
N PHE A 105 14.96 -12.31 34.29
CA PHE A 105 13.71 -12.12 33.57
C PHE A 105 14.01 -11.32 32.30
N SER A 106 13.57 -11.87 31.17
CA SER A 106 13.60 -11.25 29.86
C SER A 106 12.16 -11.21 29.37
N ILE A 107 11.68 -10.02 29.06
CA ILE A 107 10.59 -9.86 28.12
C ILE A 107 11.28 -9.46 26.83
N GLY A 108 11.14 -10.29 25.79
CA GLY A 108 11.55 -9.93 24.45
C GLY A 108 10.94 -8.57 24.09
N GLU A 109 11.63 -7.79 23.26
CA GLU A 109 11.09 -6.53 22.75
C GLU A 109 9.64 -6.75 22.37
N GLU A 110 8.75 -5.87 22.86
CA GLU A 110 7.34 -5.91 22.50
C GLU A 110 7.32 -5.95 20.98
N SER A 111 7.04 -7.12 20.41
CA SER A 111 6.64 -7.24 19.04
C SER A 111 5.22 -6.72 19.02
N THR A 112 5.06 -5.42 19.35
CA THR A 112 4.08 -4.60 18.67
C THR A 112 4.26 -5.03 17.23
N MET A 113 3.25 -5.68 16.68
CA MET A 113 3.21 -5.96 15.27
C MET A 113 3.17 -4.58 14.60
N ARG A 114 4.34 -3.91 14.53
CA ARG A 114 4.59 -2.71 13.77
C ARG A 114 4.50 -3.04 12.28
N GLU A 115 4.21 -4.29 11.93
CA GLU A 115 3.68 -4.72 10.64
C GLU A 115 2.34 -4.07 10.30
N GLU A 116 1.46 -3.75 11.27
CA GLU A 116 0.22 -3.01 10.98
C GLU A 116 0.50 -1.66 10.31
N SER A 117 1.63 -1.02 10.65
CA SER A 117 2.04 0.24 10.05
C SER A 117 2.49 0.10 8.59
N TYR A 118 3.08 -1.03 8.21
CA TYR A 118 3.56 -1.24 6.85
C TYR A 118 2.41 -1.39 5.86
N TYR A 119 1.35 -2.12 6.22
CA TYR A 119 0.19 -2.30 5.34
C TYR A 119 -0.64 -1.03 5.21
N LEU A 120 -0.83 -0.29 6.31
CA LEU A 120 -1.52 1.01 6.29
C LEU A 120 -0.76 2.06 5.46
N LEU A 121 0.57 1.97 5.39
CA LEU A 121 1.39 2.81 4.50
C LEU A 121 1.43 2.28 3.05
N ALA A 122 1.36 0.97 2.86
CA ALA A 122 1.38 0.34 1.54
C ALA A 122 0.15 0.70 0.71
N ILE A 123 -1.04 0.78 1.32
CA ILE A 123 -2.29 1.10 0.61
C ILE A 123 -2.21 2.49 -0.07
N PRO A 124 -1.91 3.61 0.65
CA PRO A 124 -1.69 4.91 0.02
C PRO A 124 -0.58 4.89 -1.04
N ALA A 125 0.50 4.15 -0.81
CA ALA A 125 1.59 4.04 -1.77
C ALA A 125 1.13 3.37 -3.07
N ILE A 126 0.31 2.32 -3.01
CA ILE A 126 -0.26 1.66 -4.18
C ILE A 126 -1.17 2.64 -4.95
N PHE A 127 -2.05 3.36 -4.24
CA PHE A 127 -2.91 4.37 -4.87
C PHE A 127 -2.11 5.48 -5.56
N LEU A 128 -1.07 5.99 -4.90
CA LEU A 128 -0.17 6.99 -5.48
C LEU A 128 0.51 6.47 -6.75
N ASN A 129 1.02 5.23 -6.72
CA ASN A 129 1.63 4.61 -7.89
C ASN A 129 0.64 4.44 -9.05
N ILE A 130 -0.58 3.96 -8.77
CA ILE A 130 -1.63 3.86 -9.80
C ILE A 130 -1.95 5.24 -10.37
N ALA A 131 -2.13 6.26 -9.53
CA ALA A 131 -2.40 7.63 -9.98
C ALA A 131 -1.28 8.19 -10.86
N LEU A 132 -0.01 7.93 -10.52
CA LEU A 132 1.15 8.35 -11.32
C LEU A 132 1.19 7.63 -12.67
N ILE A 133 0.95 6.32 -12.71
CA ILE A 133 0.88 5.54 -13.94
C ILE A 133 -0.24 6.07 -14.85
N LEU A 134 -1.40 6.35 -14.28
CA LEU A 134 -2.55 6.92 -14.99
C LEU A 134 -2.22 8.30 -15.58
N LEU A 135 -1.62 9.17 -14.78
CA LEU A 135 -1.21 10.50 -15.21
C LEU A 135 -0.17 10.43 -16.33
N PHE A 136 0.82 9.55 -16.20
CA PHE A 136 1.83 9.34 -17.23
C PHE A 136 1.22 8.86 -18.56
N ASN A 137 0.31 7.88 -18.51
CA ASN A 137 -0.38 7.38 -19.70
C ASN A 137 -1.23 8.48 -20.34
N LEU A 138 -1.94 9.28 -19.55
CA LEU A 138 -2.74 10.40 -20.05
C LEU A 138 -1.87 11.42 -20.79
N VAL A 139 -0.72 11.80 -20.20
CA VAL A 139 0.23 12.72 -20.82
C VAL A 139 0.80 12.14 -22.11
N ALA A 140 1.24 10.89 -22.08
CA ALA A 140 1.79 10.22 -23.26
C ALA A 140 0.78 10.19 -24.41
N VAL A 141 -0.48 9.87 -24.11
CA VAL A 141 -1.57 9.88 -25.10
C VAL A 141 -1.80 11.27 -25.67
N LEU A 142 -1.91 12.30 -24.82
CA LEU A 142 -2.08 13.68 -25.27
C LEU A 142 -0.91 14.13 -26.15
N TRP A 143 0.31 13.77 -25.75
CA TRP A 143 1.52 14.07 -26.50
C TRP A 143 1.54 13.45 -27.89
N PHE A 144 1.29 12.15 -27.99
CA PHE A 144 1.19 11.45 -29.28
C PHE A 144 0.07 12.05 -30.15
N PHE A 145 -1.04 12.47 -29.53
CA PHE A 145 -2.14 13.09 -30.24
C PHE A 145 -1.77 14.44 -30.83
N SER A 146 -1.16 15.31 -30.02
CA SER A 146 -0.68 16.61 -30.49
C SER A 146 0.35 16.44 -31.59
N LEU A 147 1.25 15.47 -31.48
CA LEU A 147 2.25 15.20 -32.51
C LEU A 147 1.61 14.71 -33.82
N TYR A 148 0.68 13.74 -33.74
CA TYR A 148 -0.05 13.25 -34.89
C TYR A 148 -0.85 14.36 -35.59
N ASP A 149 -1.57 15.15 -34.82
CA ASP A 149 -2.35 16.28 -35.31
C ASP A 149 -1.45 17.36 -35.93
N LEU A 150 -0.32 17.68 -35.30
CA LEU A 150 0.68 18.60 -35.83
C LEU A 150 1.20 18.14 -37.20
N MET A 151 1.56 16.86 -37.32
CA MET A 151 2.10 16.29 -38.56
C MET A 151 1.07 16.37 -39.69
N LYS A 152 -0.20 16.09 -39.40
CA LYS A 152 -1.32 16.14 -40.36
C LYS A 152 -1.79 17.54 -40.71
N SER A 153 -1.66 18.51 -39.80
CA SER A 153 -2.25 19.84 -39.97
C SER A 153 -1.46 20.71 -40.94
N GLU A 154 -2.20 21.48 -41.74
CA GLU A 154 -1.67 22.58 -42.56
C GLU A 154 -1.74 23.89 -41.76
N PHE A 155 -0.57 24.46 -41.45
CA PHE A 155 -0.47 25.74 -40.76
C PHE A 155 -0.46 26.86 -41.79
N THR A 156 -1.04 28.02 -41.43
CA THR A 156 -0.97 29.22 -42.27
C THR A 156 0.47 29.64 -42.53
N GLU A 157 1.34 29.46 -41.53
CA GLU A 157 2.76 29.77 -41.60
C GLU A 157 3.58 28.56 -41.16
N ASN A 158 4.53 28.12 -42.01
CA ASN A 158 5.33 26.91 -41.76
C ASN A 158 6.18 27.00 -40.47
N HIS A 159 6.62 28.19 -40.07
CA HIS A 159 7.43 28.35 -38.86
C HIS A 159 6.66 27.99 -37.58
N ASN A 160 5.35 28.23 -37.54
CA ASN A 160 4.50 27.84 -36.40
C ASN A 160 4.46 26.31 -36.22
N LYS A 161 4.44 25.56 -37.33
CA LYS A 161 4.49 24.09 -37.29
C LYS A 161 5.80 23.57 -36.69
N TRP A 162 6.94 24.14 -37.12
CA TRP A 162 8.25 23.77 -36.58
C TRP A 162 8.41 24.16 -35.11
N MET A 163 7.93 25.33 -34.72
CA MET A 163 7.95 25.75 -33.31
C MET A 163 7.18 24.76 -32.43
N TRP A 164 5.96 24.37 -32.84
CA TRP A 164 5.19 23.38 -32.10
C TRP A 164 5.85 22.01 -32.04
N LEU A 165 6.51 21.58 -33.13
CA LEU A 165 7.25 20.32 -33.14
C LEU A 165 8.34 20.33 -32.07
N ILE A 166 9.13 21.40 -32.03
CA ILE A 166 10.20 21.58 -31.04
C ILE A 166 9.61 21.63 -29.62
N CYS A 167 8.55 22.40 -29.39
CA CYS A 167 7.88 22.48 -28.09
C CYS A 167 7.37 21.11 -27.62
N LEU A 168 6.75 20.32 -28.50
CA LEU A 168 6.26 18.98 -28.16
C LEU A 168 7.41 18.02 -27.82
N LEU A 169 8.55 18.12 -28.50
CA LEU A 169 9.72 17.27 -28.21
C LEU A 169 10.43 17.67 -26.91
N LEU A 170 10.57 18.96 -26.64
CA LEU A 170 11.31 19.46 -25.47
C LEU A 170 10.47 19.51 -24.20
N VAL A 171 9.15 19.72 -24.31
CA VAL A 171 8.25 19.91 -23.16
C VAL A 171 7.01 19.01 -23.30
N PRO A 172 7.16 17.67 -23.30
CA PRO A 172 6.09 16.73 -23.64
C PRO A 172 4.92 16.73 -22.64
N LEU A 173 5.12 17.24 -21.43
CA LEU A 173 4.09 17.29 -20.41
C LEU A 173 3.13 18.47 -20.59
N VAL A 174 3.64 19.63 -21.01
CA VAL A 174 2.91 20.91 -20.99
C VAL A 174 2.58 21.40 -22.40
N ALA A 175 3.47 21.18 -23.36
CA ALA A 175 3.27 21.61 -24.74
C ALA A 175 2.02 21.02 -25.39
N PRO A 176 1.62 19.74 -25.16
CA PRO A 176 0.39 19.21 -25.72
C PRO A 176 -0.83 20.03 -25.30
N SER A 177 -0.97 20.39 -24.02
CA SER A 177 -2.12 21.16 -23.54
C SER A 177 -2.20 22.55 -24.18
N PHE A 178 -1.08 23.28 -24.27
CA PHE A 178 -1.05 24.58 -24.94
C PHE A 178 -1.30 24.47 -26.44
N TYR A 179 -0.77 23.43 -27.07
CA TYR A 179 -0.99 23.15 -28.49
C TYR A 179 -2.49 23.06 -28.80
N TRP A 180 -3.25 22.27 -28.02
CA TRP A 180 -4.70 22.13 -28.23
C TRP A 180 -5.48 23.43 -28.02
N ILE A 181 -5.02 24.33 -27.15
CA ILE A 181 -5.70 25.61 -26.88
C ILE A 181 -5.43 26.63 -28.00
N ILE A 182 -4.20 26.68 -28.52
CA ILE A 182 -3.72 27.77 -29.38
C ILE A 182 -3.79 27.40 -30.87
N ASN A 183 -3.58 26.13 -31.21
CA ASN A 183 -3.38 25.70 -32.60
C ASN A 183 -4.56 26.06 -33.52
N GLY A 184 -5.79 26.14 -33.00
CA GLY A 184 -6.99 26.35 -33.80
C GLY A 184 -6.99 27.69 -34.54
N LYS A 185 -6.27 28.68 -34.03
CA LYS A 185 -6.11 30.00 -34.66
C LYS A 185 -4.99 30.05 -35.69
N GLN A 186 -4.08 29.07 -35.68
CA GLN A 186 -2.85 29.05 -36.48
C GLN A 186 -2.94 28.08 -37.67
N LYS A 187 -3.92 27.18 -37.65
CA LYS A 187 -4.19 26.27 -38.76
C LYS A 187 -4.93 27.01 -39.87
N ARG A 188 -4.63 26.65 -41.11
CA ARG A 188 -5.33 27.20 -42.28
C ARG A 188 -6.77 26.68 -42.23
N ASN A 189 -7.76 27.57 -42.14
CA ASN A 189 -9.17 27.18 -42.10
C ASN A 189 -9.52 26.38 -43.36
N GLY A 190 -9.56 25.06 -43.24
CA GLY A 190 -9.85 24.14 -44.33
C GLY A 190 -9.65 22.70 -43.89
N VAL A 191 -10.77 21.97 -43.83
CA VAL A 191 -10.93 20.55 -43.44
C VAL A 191 -10.99 20.32 -41.92
N ASN A 192 -12.22 20.46 -41.40
CA ASN A 192 -12.69 19.72 -40.22
C ASN A 192 -12.74 18.21 -40.53
#